data_AF-A0A4Y2MZE9-F1
#
_entry.id   AF-A0A4Y2MZE9-F1
#
_cell.length_a   1.000
_cell.length_b   1.000
_cell.length_c   1.000
_cell.angle_alpha   90.00
_cell.angle_beta   90.00
_cell.angle_gamma   90.00
#
_symmetry.space_group_name_H-M   'P 1'
#
loop_
_entity.id
_entity.type
_entity.pdbx_description
1 polymer ?
#
loop_
_entity_poly.entity_id
_entity_poly.type
_entity_poly.pdbx_seq_one_letter_code
_entity_poly.pdbx_strand_id
1 'polypeptide(L)'
;MESKLSIAVLCFLGLFVNVQGLSLESENLEKYEKCWHYAICLSDETVSQKRKECCNILRPEETKSAYQSIKDHYKYRSENFNDSVEEYCKIDDAEKPNVYTKTLSGIMAYQKIVCAGGSKKGECTRITEKLGCIYGLLDQLKQQGKC
;
A
#
# COMPACT_ATOMS: atom_id res chain seq x y z
N MET A 1 -25.34 -23.58 44.13
CA MET A 1 -24.13 -23.35 43.32
C MET A 1 -24.33 -24.13 42.03
N GLU A 2 -24.31 -23.43 40.90
CA GLU A 2 -24.12 -23.89 39.51
C GLU A 2 -24.92 -22.96 38.57
N SER A 3 -24.29 -21.83 38.23
CA SER A 3 -24.76 -20.98 37.14
C SER A 3 -24.34 -21.63 35.83
N LYS A 4 -25.30 -22.23 35.11
CA LYS A 4 -25.13 -22.60 33.69
C LYS A 4 -25.20 -21.35 32.83
N LEU A 5 -24.25 -20.44 33.03
CA LEU A 5 -24.07 -19.30 32.14
C LEU A 5 -23.52 -19.84 30.81
N SER A 6 -24.40 -19.87 29.83
CA SER A 6 -24.19 -20.42 28.49
C SER A 6 -22.90 -19.88 27.85
N ILE A 7 -21.93 -20.78 27.69
CA ILE A 7 -20.66 -20.58 26.96
C ILE A 7 -20.91 -20.09 25.52
N ALA A 8 -22.13 -20.30 24.97
CA ALA A 8 -22.48 -19.90 23.62
C ALA A 8 -22.53 -18.37 23.39
N VAL A 9 -22.70 -17.56 24.44
CA VAL A 9 -22.81 -16.09 24.28
C VAL A 9 -21.43 -15.43 24.10
N LEU A 10 -20.36 -16.07 24.58
CA LEU A 10 -19.00 -15.53 24.48
C LEU A 10 -18.39 -15.70 23.09
N CYS A 11 -18.88 -16.65 22.27
CA CYS A 11 -18.37 -16.84 20.91
C CYS A 11 -18.87 -15.78 19.91
N PHE A 12 -20.00 -15.12 20.16
CA PHE A 12 -20.54 -14.13 19.22
C PHE A 12 -19.91 -12.74 19.35
N LEU A 13 -19.30 -12.42 20.50
CA LEU A 13 -18.63 -11.13 20.70
C LEU A 13 -17.20 -11.11 20.12
N GLY A 14 -16.65 -12.26 19.74
CA GLY A 14 -15.33 -12.38 19.09
C GLY A 14 -15.33 -12.12 17.58
N LEU A 15 -16.49 -11.98 16.94
CA LEU A 15 -16.61 -11.76 15.50
C LEU A 15 -16.63 -10.29 15.08
N PHE A 16 -16.64 -9.36 16.03
CA PHE A 16 -16.16 -8.00 15.78
C PHE A 16 -14.64 -8.01 15.86
N VAL A 17 -14.01 -8.74 14.95
CA VAL A 17 -12.69 -8.34 14.45
C VAL A 17 -12.94 -6.96 13.88
N ASN A 18 -12.70 -5.97 14.72
CA ASN A 18 -12.45 -4.64 14.27
C ASN A 18 -11.40 -4.84 13.18
N VAL A 19 -11.80 -4.66 11.92
CA VAL A 19 -10.90 -4.17 10.89
C VAL A 19 -10.51 -2.79 11.41
N GLN A 20 -9.64 -2.77 12.43
CA GLN A 20 -8.85 -1.60 12.77
C GLN A 20 -8.12 -1.33 11.47
N GLY A 21 -8.69 -0.39 10.72
CA GLY A 21 -8.20 0.03 9.43
C GLY A 21 -6.72 0.19 9.60
N LEU A 22 -5.97 -0.61 8.84
CA LEU A 22 -4.54 -0.77 8.86
C LEU A 22 -3.94 0.61 9.16
N SER A 23 -3.66 0.89 10.44
CA SER A 23 -3.11 2.18 10.85
C SER A 23 -1.65 2.05 10.49
N LEU A 24 -1.40 2.33 9.23
CA LEU A 24 -0.10 2.23 8.62
C LEU A 24 0.70 3.42 9.10
N GLU A 25 1.23 3.31 10.31
CA GLU A 25 2.16 4.30 10.82
C GLU A 25 3.30 4.45 9.81
N SER A 26 3.55 5.68 9.37
CA SER A 26 4.51 6.00 8.32
C SER A 26 5.92 5.49 8.62
N GLU A 27 6.32 5.42 9.90
CA GLU A 27 7.60 4.84 10.34
C GLU A 27 7.72 3.34 10.00
N ASN A 28 6.62 2.61 10.02
CA ASN A 28 6.60 1.20 9.62
C ASN A 28 6.72 1.00 8.11
N LEU A 29 6.66 2.07 7.31
CA LEU A 29 6.61 1.98 5.86
C LEU A 29 7.93 2.34 5.20
N GLU A 30 8.70 3.26 5.79
CA GLU A 30 10.07 3.55 5.36
C GLU A 30 10.97 2.30 5.39
N LYS A 31 10.68 1.34 6.28
CA LYS A 31 11.42 0.07 6.38
C LYS A 31 11.34 -0.81 5.12
N TYR A 32 10.42 -0.52 4.21
CA TYR A 32 10.23 -1.29 2.97
C TYR A 32 10.93 -0.67 1.76
N GLU A 33 11.65 0.44 1.89
CA GLU A 33 12.32 1.12 0.77
C GLU A 33 13.15 0.15 -0.08
N LYS A 34 14.04 -0.62 0.55
CA LYS A 34 14.89 -1.60 -0.15
C LYS A 34 14.07 -2.69 -0.85
N CYS A 35 13.02 -3.17 -0.20
CA CYS A 35 12.13 -4.18 -0.77
C CYS A 35 11.32 -3.63 -1.93
N TRP A 36 10.87 -2.38 -1.83
CA TRP A 36 10.22 -1.67 -2.91
C TRP A 36 11.17 -1.55 -4.09
N HIS A 37 12.37 -1.03 -3.88
CA HIS A 37 13.38 -0.90 -4.94
C HIS A 37 13.65 -2.25 -5.62
N TYR A 38 13.85 -3.32 -4.85
CA TYR A 38 13.99 -4.67 -5.40
C TYR A 38 12.77 -5.04 -6.26
N ALA A 39 11.56 -4.92 -5.70
CA ALA A 39 10.31 -5.30 -6.35
C ALA A 39 10.01 -4.52 -7.63
N ILE A 40 10.50 -3.28 -7.77
CA ILE A 40 10.20 -2.45 -8.94
C ILE A 40 11.32 -2.36 -9.96
N CYS A 41 12.59 -2.54 -9.56
CA CYS A 41 13.74 -2.34 -10.44
C CYS A 41 14.58 -3.59 -10.70
N LEU A 42 14.59 -4.57 -9.78
CA LEU A 42 15.55 -5.67 -9.81
C LEU A 42 14.90 -7.06 -9.88
N SER A 43 13.60 -7.14 -9.65
CA SER A 43 12.90 -8.41 -9.48
C SER A 43 12.68 -9.15 -10.80
N ASP A 44 12.43 -10.46 -10.69
CA ASP A 44 11.98 -11.26 -11.82
C ASP A 44 10.55 -10.93 -12.29
N GLU A 45 10.13 -11.63 -13.34
CA GLU A 45 8.80 -11.49 -13.94
C GLU A 45 7.66 -11.88 -12.99
N THR A 46 7.88 -12.83 -12.08
CA THR A 46 6.84 -13.30 -11.14
C THR A 46 6.51 -12.22 -10.12
N VAL A 47 7.52 -11.61 -9.52
CA VAL A 47 7.35 -10.47 -8.60
C VAL A 47 6.77 -9.28 -9.34
N SER A 48 7.23 -9.02 -10.57
CA SER A 48 6.72 -7.95 -11.42
C SER A 48 5.24 -8.12 -11.75
N GLN A 49 4.79 -9.35 -12.03
CA GLN A 49 3.40 -9.68 -12.29
C GLN A 49 2.54 -9.49 -11.04
N LYS A 50 2.94 -10.03 -9.88
CA LYS A 50 2.22 -9.85 -8.62
C LYS A 50 2.07 -8.37 -8.26
N ARG A 51 3.11 -7.58 -8.46
CA ARG A 51 3.05 -6.12 -8.26
C ARG A 51 2.01 -5.48 -9.19
N LYS A 52 2.00 -5.83 -10.47
CA LYS A 52 1.01 -5.33 -11.45
C LYS A 52 -0.41 -5.71 -11.02
N GLU A 53 -0.63 -6.93 -10.56
CA GLU A 53 -1.92 -7.40 -10.03
C GLU A 53 -2.37 -6.55 -8.83
N CYS A 54 -1.49 -6.30 -7.86
CA CYS A 54 -1.79 -5.37 -6.76
C CYS A 54 -2.13 -3.97 -7.29
N CYS A 55 -1.39 -3.47 -8.28
CA CYS A 55 -1.63 -2.15 -8.83
C CYS A 55 -3.00 -2.00 -9.52
N ASN A 56 -3.49 -3.07 -10.14
CA ASN A 56 -4.76 -3.14 -10.87
C ASN A 56 -6.00 -3.22 -9.97
N ILE A 57 -5.84 -3.29 -8.64
CA ILE A 57 -6.96 -3.23 -7.69
C ILE A 57 -7.69 -1.89 -7.80
N LEU A 58 -6.97 -0.80 -8.04
CA LEU A 58 -7.58 0.51 -8.30
C LEU A 58 -8.13 0.57 -9.73
N ARG A 59 -9.28 1.25 -9.86
CA ARG A 59 -9.80 1.59 -11.18
C ARG A 59 -8.88 2.62 -11.87
N PRO A 60 -8.95 2.77 -13.20
CA PRO A 60 -8.10 3.71 -13.92
C PRO A 60 -8.19 5.15 -13.41
N GLU A 61 -9.40 5.64 -13.10
CA GLU A 61 -9.63 6.99 -12.56
C GLU A 61 -9.04 7.17 -11.16
N GLU A 62 -9.14 6.15 -10.31
CA GLU A 62 -8.58 6.14 -8.96
C GLU A 62 -7.05 6.10 -9.01
N THR A 63 -6.49 5.33 -9.94
CA THR A 63 -5.04 5.30 -10.20
C THR A 63 -4.53 6.66 -10.64
N LYS A 64 -5.27 7.35 -11.53
CA LYS A 64 -4.93 8.71 -11.95
C LYS A 64 -4.98 9.70 -10.79
N SER A 65 -6.02 9.64 -9.95
CA SER A 65 -6.13 10.50 -8.76
C SER A 65 -5.04 10.22 -7.73
N ALA A 66 -4.72 8.95 -7.47
CA ALA A 66 -3.61 8.56 -6.60
C ALA A 66 -2.26 9.08 -7.13
N TYR A 67 -2.03 8.94 -8.44
CA TYR A 67 -0.81 9.45 -9.08
C TYR A 67 -0.71 10.97 -9.02
N GLN A 68 -1.82 11.69 -9.20
CA GLN A 68 -1.82 13.14 -9.01
C GLN A 68 -1.41 13.52 -7.58
N SER A 69 -1.93 12.82 -6.57
CA SER A 69 -1.54 13.05 -5.18
C SER A 69 -0.06 12.75 -4.92
N ILE A 70 0.51 11.72 -5.58
CA ILE A 70 1.96 11.48 -5.59
C ILE A 70 2.70 12.69 -6.16
N LYS A 71 2.26 13.23 -7.31
CA LYS A 71 2.91 14.37 -7.97
C LYS A 71 2.93 15.64 -7.13
N ASP A 72 1.95 15.80 -6.25
CA ASP A 72 1.90 16.91 -5.29
C ASP A 72 3.02 16.80 -4.23
N HIS A 73 3.56 15.60 -3.99
CA HIS A 73 4.63 15.33 -3.00
C HIS A 73 6.00 15.12 -3.65
N TYR A 74 6.06 14.47 -4.82
CA TYR A 74 7.27 14.28 -5.61
C TYR A 74 7.02 14.56 -7.10
N LYS A 75 7.78 15.49 -7.67
CA LYS A 75 7.61 15.93 -9.05
C LYS A 75 8.26 14.97 -10.06
N TYR A 76 7.65 13.79 -10.23
CA TYR A 76 7.97 12.91 -11.37
C TYR A 76 7.78 13.69 -12.68
N ARG A 77 8.72 13.49 -13.62
CA ARG A 77 8.59 13.99 -14.99
C ARG A 77 7.54 13.19 -15.74
N SER A 78 7.41 11.91 -15.43
CA SER A 78 6.44 11.00 -16.03
C SER A 78 4.99 11.47 -15.88
N GLU A 79 4.19 11.25 -16.92
CA GLU A 79 2.79 11.67 -16.96
C GLU A 79 1.85 10.65 -16.30
N ASN A 80 2.29 9.42 -16.15
CA ASN A 80 1.53 8.34 -15.54
C ASN A 80 2.39 7.48 -14.59
N PHE A 81 1.71 6.66 -13.79
CA PHE A 81 2.36 5.83 -12.77
C PHE A 81 3.33 4.79 -13.36
N ASN A 82 3.00 4.18 -14.51
CA ASN A 82 3.86 3.14 -15.08
C ASN A 82 5.20 3.73 -15.54
N ASP A 83 5.16 4.87 -16.22
CA ASP A 83 6.35 5.57 -16.65
C ASP A 83 7.15 6.11 -15.44
N SER A 84 6.48 6.44 -14.33
CA SER A 84 7.18 6.88 -13.11
C SER A 84 7.98 5.75 -12.44
N VAL A 85 7.58 4.48 -12.64
CA VAL A 85 8.37 3.33 -12.15
C VAL A 85 9.69 3.25 -12.91
N GLU A 86 9.67 3.41 -14.23
CA GLU A 86 10.90 3.45 -15.03
C GLU A 86 11.78 4.66 -14.69
N GLU A 87 11.17 5.82 -14.45
CA GLU A 87 11.86 7.01 -13.98
C GLU A 87 12.56 6.74 -12.64
N TYR A 88 11.84 6.19 -11.66
CA TYR A 88 12.39 5.86 -10.35
C TYR A 88 13.62 4.95 -10.43
N CYS A 89 13.59 3.93 -11.29
CA CYS A 89 14.71 3.00 -11.40
C CYS A 89 15.99 3.63 -11.95
N LYS A 90 15.88 4.78 -12.63
CA LYS A 90 17.01 5.54 -13.20
C LYS A 90 17.50 6.66 -12.27
N ILE A 91 16.82 6.92 -11.16
CA ILE A 91 17.24 7.91 -10.15
C ILE A 91 18.50 7.40 -9.43
N ASP A 92 19.34 8.33 -9.00
CA ASP A 92 20.53 8.05 -8.20
C ASP A 92 20.18 7.29 -6.92
N ASP A 93 20.97 6.27 -6.57
CA ASP A 93 20.71 5.42 -5.41
C ASP A 93 20.66 6.22 -4.09
N ALA A 94 21.41 7.31 -3.97
CA ALA A 94 21.37 8.16 -2.78
C ALA A 94 20.07 8.98 -2.69
N GLU A 95 19.41 9.25 -3.81
CA GLU A 95 18.15 10.01 -3.85
C GLU A 95 16.92 9.11 -3.65
N LYS A 96 16.98 7.84 -4.06
CA LYS A 96 15.87 6.88 -4.01
C LYS A 96 15.11 6.84 -2.67
N PRO A 97 15.76 6.83 -1.49
CA PRO A 97 15.04 6.84 -0.21
C PRO A 97 14.12 8.05 -0.04
N ASN A 98 14.58 9.24 -0.41
CA ASN A 98 13.78 10.46 -0.34
C ASN A 98 12.61 10.43 -1.35
N VAL A 99 12.85 9.91 -2.56
CA VAL A 99 11.79 9.73 -3.57
C VAL A 99 10.74 8.73 -3.11
N TYR A 100 11.17 7.63 -2.50
CA TYR A 100 10.30 6.63 -1.91
C TYR A 100 9.40 7.23 -0.83
N THR A 101 9.99 7.90 0.17
CA THR A 101 9.24 8.54 1.27
C THR A 101 8.22 9.55 0.75
N LYS A 102 8.57 10.37 -0.25
CA LYS A 102 7.64 11.33 -0.85
C LYS A 102 6.53 10.66 -1.65
N THR A 103 6.85 9.61 -2.41
CA THR A 103 5.85 8.83 -3.17
C THR A 103 4.85 8.19 -2.22
N LEU A 104 5.34 7.56 -1.15
CA LEU A 104 4.54 6.98 -0.10
C LEU A 104 3.65 8.03 0.57
N SER A 105 4.20 9.20 0.89
CA SER A 105 3.43 10.31 1.49
C SER A 105 2.25 10.72 0.62
N GLY A 106 2.44 10.81 -0.69
CA GLY A 106 1.35 11.11 -1.63
C GLY A 106 0.27 10.02 -1.66
N ILE A 107 0.65 8.75 -1.62
CA ILE A 107 -0.33 7.66 -1.52
C ILE A 107 -1.11 7.71 -0.19
N MET A 108 -0.43 7.97 0.93
CA MET A 108 -1.08 8.08 2.24
C MET A 108 -2.00 9.30 2.32
N ALA A 109 -1.61 10.43 1.72
CA ALA A 109 -2.45 11.61 1.59
C ALA A 109 -3.72 11.32 0.78
N TYR A 110 -3.58 10.65 -0.37
CA TYR A 110 -4.73 10.20 -1.17
C TYR A 110 -5.65 9.27 -0.37
N GLN A 111 -5.09 8.24 0.27
CA GLN A 111 -5.87 7.31 1.12
C GLN A 111 -6.64 8.07 2.20
N LYS A 112 -5.99 8.99 2.91
CA LYS A 112 -6.62 9.80 3.95
C LYS A 112 -7.81 10.59 3.41
N ILE A 113 -7.68 11.20 2.23
CA ILE A 113 -8.75 11.98 1.59
C ILE A 113 -9.92 11.07 1.17
N VAL A 114 -9.66 9.96 0.49
CA VAL A 114 -10.75 9.09 -0.02
C VAL A 114 -11.43 8.29 1.09
N CYS A 115 -10.73 8.04 2.19
CA CYS A 115 -11.28 7.42 3.38
C CYS A 115 -11.89 8.46 4.35
N ALA A 116 -11.75 9.76 4.08
CA ALA A 116 -12.42 10.80 4.86
C ALA A 116 -13.90 10.88 4.46
N GLY A 117 -14.77 10.46 5.37
CA GLY A 117 -16.22 10.47 5.16
C GLY A 117 -16.71 9.29 4.32
N GLY A 118 -17.91 8.79 4.63
CA GLY A 118 -18.43 7.54 4.07
C GLY A 118 -18.80 7.55 2.58
N SER A 119 -18.69 8.68 1.87
CA SER A 119 -19.14 8.84 0.48
C SER A 119 -18.30 8.06 -0.53
N LYS A 120 -17.03 7.83 -0.24
CA LYS A 120 -16.06 7.12 -1.10
C LYS A 120 -15.68 5.74 -0.56
N LYS A 121 -16.58 5.09 0.20
CA LYS A 121 -16.30 3.81 0.87
C LYS A 121 -15.68 2.75 -0.05
N GLY A 122 -16.20 2.60 -1.28
CA GLY A 122 -15.66 1.62 -2.24
C GLY A 122 -14.24 1.94 -2.73
N GLU A 123 -13.93 3.21 -2.95
CA GLU A 123 -12.57 3.68 -3.32
C GLU A 123 -11.62 3.51 -2.14
N CYS A 124 -12.06 3.87 -0.93
CA CYS A 124 -11.32 3.64 0.32
C CYS A 124 -10.99 2.15 0.55
N THR A 125 -11.94 1.24 0.29
CA THR A 125 -11.71 -0.20 0.37
C THR A 125 -10.63 -0.63 -0.63
N ARG A 126 -10.74 -0.24 -1.91
CA ARG A 126 -9.76 -0.63 -2.94
C ARG A 126 -8.36 -0.08 -2.68
N ILE A 127 -8.20 1.17 -2.23
CA ILE A 127 -6.87 1.69 -1.91
C ILE A 127 -6.26 0.95 -0.71
N THR A 128 -7.07 0.57 0.28
CA THR A 128 -6.62 -0.21 1.44
C THR A 128 -6.21 -1.61 1.01
N GLU A 129 -6.98 -2.27 0.13
CA GLU A 129 -6.65 -3.57 -0.46
C GLU A 129 -5.37 -3.52 -1.31
N LYS A 130 -5.21 -2.49 -2.16
CA LYS A 130 -3.98 -2.25 -2.94
C LYS A 130 -2.77 -2.18 -2.01
N LEU A 131 -2.85 -1.35 -0.99
CA LEU A 131 -1.77 -1.15 -0.03
C LEU A 131 -1.45 -2.46 0.69
N GLY A 132 -2.45 -3.17 1.20
CA GLY A 132 -2.26 -4.48 1.82
C GLY A 132 -1.60 -5.51 0.88
N CYS A 133 -2.00 -5.54 -0.39
CA CYS A 133 -1.40 -6.41 -1.41
C CYS A 133 0.09 -6.08 -1.64
N ILE A 134 0.41 -4.80 -1.80
CA ILE A 134 1.79 -4.34 -1.98
C ILE A 134 2.64 -4.69 -0.76
N TYR A 135 2.20 -4.33 0.46
CA TYR A 135 2.98 -4.62 1.66
C TYR A 135 3.14 -6.11 1.93
N GLY A 136 2.10 -6.91 1.66
CA GLY A 136 2.21 -8.37 1.72
C GLY A 136 3.29 -8.91 0.76
N LEU A 137 3.40 -8.37 -0.45
CA LEU A 137 4.48 -8.70 -1.38
C LEU A 137 5.85 -8.28 -0.83
N LEU A 138 5.97 -7.06 -0.29
CA LEU A 138 7.24 -6.55 0.25
C LEU A 138 7.69 -7.34 1.49
N ASP A 139 6.76 -7.75 2.35
CA ASP A 139 7.02 -8.65 3.48
C ASP A 139 7.53 -10.01 3.01
N GLN A 140 6.92 -10.60 1.98
CA GLN A 140 7.39 -11.87 1.41
C GLN A 140 8.83 -11.75 0.89
N LEU A 141 9.14 -10.67 0.17
CA LEU A 141 10.49 -10.43 -0.35
C LEU A 141 11.52 -10.28 0.77
N LYS A 142 11.14 -9.58 1.85
CA LYS A 142 11.97 -9.43 3.03
C LYS A 142 12.23 -10.76 3.73
N GLN A 143 11.19 -11.58 3.91
CA GLN A 143 11.30 -12.91 4.51
C GLN A 143 12.20 -13.86 3.68
N GLN A 144 12.25 -13.66 2.36
CA GLN A 144 13.13 -14.40 1.46
C GLN A 144 14.56 -13.86 1.41
N GLY A 145 14.87 -12.79 2.15
CA GLY A 145 16.19 -12.14 2.15
C GLY A 145 16.57 -11.50 0.81
N LYS A 146 15.58 -11.12 -0.01
CA LYS A 146 15.81 -10.36 -1.26
C LYS A 146 16.14 -8.89 -0.99
N CYS A 147 15.71 -8.45 0.18
CA CYS A 147 15.85 -7.18 0.86
C CYS A 147 15.66 -7.49 2.36
#